data_AF-A0AAU1KWW0-F1
#
_entry.id   AF-A0AAU1KWW0-F1
#
_cell.length_a   1.000
_cell.length_b   1.000
_cell.length_c   1.000
_cell.angle_alpha   90.00
_cell.angle_beta   90.00
_cell.angle_gamma   90.00
#
_symmetry.space_group_name_H-M   'P 1'
#
loop_
_entity.id
_entity.type
_entity.pdbx_description
1 polymer ?
#
loop_
_entity_poly.entity_id
_entity_poly.type
_entity_poly.pdbx_seq_one_letter_code
_entity_poly.pdbx_strand_id
1 'polypeptide(L)'
;MGGLVEIVTGLLNRRWLITTVLPVCGFAAALGAVVLSGTGWSEGWQHWRALGGEAKAAALLGTVVTVLTLAQLTALARPRFTGLLQGHWSGLPGGALLAARGARRQRDLRRSRPGGFPDHPVDDALVMPTRFGNVLRGAEVHPRGRYRIDGVTAWPRLYPVLPDAFRQSFASANAGLEQAVTFCGLGAVFGVVGGVLAAFLLPPPWPLVCLAAGAAVARLGYGAAVGAATAYGQLFRSAFDVHRRTLLEAMGLHPAPDYAAERRQWEALDQLWAEGTVDSDRASALGYAPFPAGRAPDRTATRPAPEPAPEPRHPPEAAPLHPGIVPAAALAVLAGALTAAGLWSPPREPVRAVGPLAAYHQIAADDLRGVGRTALVGRYLLRPAARNAEVRTADLGPALPPGRLSGRQVFLLSPSGPGTAAVHRGATVTALLVPGREAPARVFPDLLVLDVRAGSVVLAVGGPDPTGTIAALSGDGDGVRLVSPAS
;
A
#
# COMPACT_ATOMS: atom_id res chain seq x y z
N MET A 1 -39.80 3.94 15.30
CA MET A 1 -38.35 4.25 15.30
C MET A 1 -37.45 3.10 15.78
N GLY A 2 -37.95 2.05 16.46
CA GLY A 2 -37.11 0.93 16.94
C GLY A 2 -36.58 -0.06 15.88
N GLY A 3 -37.34 -0.31 14.80
CA GLY A 3 -36.97 -1.31 13.81
C GLY A 3 -35.71 -0.99 12.98
N LEU A 4 -35.46 0.28 12.65
CA LEU A 4 -34.24 0.67 11.93
C LEU A 4 -33.00 0.57 12.83
N VAL A 5 -33.13 0.85 14.13
CA VAL A 5 -32.04 0.67 15.09
C VAL A 5 -31.76 -0.81 15.28
N GLU A 6 -32.79 -1.67 15.39
CA GLU A 6 -32.61 -3.14 15.46
C GLU A 6 -31.98 -3.73 14.21
N ILE A 7 -32.36 -3.25 13.02
CA ILE A 7 -31.74 -3.64 11.74
C ILE A 7 -30.29 -3.16 11.67
N VAL A 8 -30.00 -1.93 12.12
CA VAL A 8 -28.63 -1.38 12.17
C VAL A 8 -27.78 -2.08 13.24
N THR A 9 -28.33 -2.44 14.40
CA THR A 9 -27.63 -3.20 15.45
C THR A 9 -27.46 -4.68 15.07
N GLY A 10 -28.38 -5.25 14.30
CA GLY A 10 -28.25 -6.59 13.70
C GLY A 10 -27.19 -6.62 12.59
N LEU A 11 -27.06 -5.53 11.82
CA LEU A 11 -25.99 -5.33 10.83
C LEU A 11 -24.62 -5.08 11.49
N LEU A 12 -24.59 -4.43 12.65
CA LEU A 12 -23.41 -4.28 13.51
C LEU A 12 -23.18 -5.54 14.36
N ASN A 13 -23.14 -6.70 13.73
CA ASN A 13 -22.76 -7.93 14.42
C ASN A 13 -21.39 -7.72 15.09
N ARG A 14 -21.32 -7.94 16.42
CA ARG A 14 -20.09 -7.76 17.23
C ARG A 14 -18.86 -8.38 16.57
N ARG A 15 -19.06 -9.52 15.89
CA ARG A 15 -18.02 -10.18 15.11
C ARG A 15 -17.47 -9.27 14.00
N TRP A 16 -18.33 -8.71 13.15
CA TRP A 16 -17.91 -7.84 12.03
C TRP A 16 -17.16 -6.60 12.52
N LEU A 17 -17.61 -6.01 13.64
CA LEU A 17 -16.93 -4.89 14.28
C LEU A 17 -15.48 -5.26 14.68
N ILE A 18 -15.29 -6.40 15.35
CA ILE A 18 -13.97 -6.82 15.85
C ILE A 18 -13.08 -7.31 14.72
N THR A 19 -13.62 -8.10 13.78
CA THR A 19 -12.82 -8.78 12.74
C THR A 19 -12.50 -7.88 11.55
N THR A 20 -13.25 -6.79 11.33
CA THR A 20 -13.14 -5.98 10.12
C THR A 20 -13.04 -4.49 10.42
N VAL A 21 -13.98 -3.92 11.18
CA VAL A 21 -13.97 -2.47 11.45
C VAL A 21 -12.76 -2.05 12.28
N LEU A 22 -12.45 -2.76 13.36
CA LEU A 22 -11.33 -2.42 14.23
C LEU A 22 -9.96 -2.43 13.49
N PRO A 23 -9.61 -3.48 12.72
CA PRO A 23 -8.41 -3.44 11.87
C PRO A 23 -8.40 -2.27 10.87
N VAL A 24 -9.55 -1.97 10.27
CA VAL A 24 -9.69 -0.85 9.30
C VAL A 24 -9.51 0.50 9.99
N CYS A 25 -10.03 0.69 11.20
CA CYS A 25 -9.76 1.88 12.00
C CYS A 25 -8.27 2.04 12.28
N GLY A 26 -7.59 0.95 12.68
CA GLY A 26 -6.14 0.95 12.90
C GLY A 26 -5.35 1.33 11.64
N PHE A 27 -5.75 0.77 10.49
CA PHE A 27 -5.18 1.11 9.19
C PHE A 27 -5.40 2.59 8.81
N ALA A 28 -6.63 3.09 8.95
CA ALA A 28 -6.97 4.48 8.65
C ALA A 28 -6.23 5.46 9.57
N ALA A 29 -6.12 5.14 10.87
CA ALA A 29 -5.36 5.92 11.83
C ALA A 29 -3.86 5.94 11.49
N ALA A 30 -3.27 4.81 11.06
CA ALA A 30 -1.88 4.75 10.63
C ALA A 30 -1.61 5.62 9.39
N LEU A 31 -2.51 5.59 8.39
CA LEU A 31 -2.41 6.48 7.23
C LEU A 31 -2.57 7.96 7.61
N GLY A 32 -3.55 8.26 8.47
CA GLY A 32 -3.76 9.60 9.01
C GLY A 32 -2.52 10.13 9.75
N ALA A 33 -1.84 9.28 10.51
CA ALA A 33 -0.60 9.63 11.20
C ALA A 33 0.54 9.95 10.23
N VAL A 34 0.66 9.23 9.09
CA VAL A 34 1.62 9.56 8.03
C VAL A 34 1.34 10.95 7.46
N VAL A 35 0.06 11.24 7.13
CA VAL A 35 -0.33 12.54 6.58
C VAL A 35 -0.05 13.67 7.58
N LEU A 36 -0.53 13.55 8.82
CA LEU A 36 -0.34 14.54 9.87
C LEU A 36 1.14 14.78 10.21
N SER A 37 1.98 13.74 10.11
CA SER A 37 3.42 13.88 10.33
C SER A 37 4.12 14.66 9.22
N GLY A 38 3.60 14.63 8.00
CA GLY A 38 4.12 15.43 6.89
C GLY A 38 3.58 16.86 6.85
N THR A 39 2.32 17.08 7.24
CA THR A 39 1.69 18.42 7.26
C THR A 39 1.90 19.19 8.57
N GLY A 40 2.27 18.51 9.65
CA GLY A 40 2.47 19.11 10.98
C GLY A 40 1.29 18.87 11.92
N TRP A 41 1.55 18.15 13.02
CA TRP A 41 0.55 17.80 14.03
C TRP A 41 -0.08 19.02 14.71
N SER A 42 0.71 20.07 14.96
CA SER A 42 0.22 21.30 15.59
C SER A 42 -0.74 22.07 14.68
N GLU A 43 -0.45 22.13 13.38
CA GLU A 43 -1.28 22.81 12.39
C GLU A 43 -2.62 22.08 12.22
N GLY A 44 -2.58 20.75 12.13
CA GLY A 44 -3.80 19.91 12.07
C GLY A 44 -4.68 20.09 13.31
N TRP A 45 -4.09 20.14 14.51
CA TRP A 45 -4.83 20.33 15.75
C TRP A 45 -5.44 21.74 15.87
N GLN A 46 -4.71 22.77 15.46
CA GLN A 46 -5.21 24.14 15.42
C GLN A 46 -6.36 24.28 14.41
N HIS A 47 -6.22 23.71 13.22
CA HIS A 47 -7.27 23.68 12.20
C HIS A 47 -8.53 22.98 12.72
N TRP A 48 -8.39 21.79 13.32
CA TRP A 48 -9.51 21.09 13.94
C TRP A 48 -10.22 21.95 14.99
N ARG A 49 -9.46 22.64 15.86
CA ARG A 49 -10.05 23.54 16.87
C ARG A 49 -10.79 24.71 16.25
N ALA A 50 -10.27 25.29 15.17
CA ALA A 50 -10.84 26.43 14.46
C ALA A 50 -12.15 26.10 13.72
N LEU A 51 -12.43 24.82 13.43
CA LEU A 51 -13.70 24.42 12.80
C LEU A 51 -14.90 24.71 13.71
N GLY A 52 -15.97 25.24 13.12
CA GLY A 52 -17.28 25.39 13.77
C GLY A 52 -17.88 24.03 14.17
N GLY A 53 -18.87 24.05 15.08
CA GLY A 53 -19.50 22.82 15.58
C GLY A 53 -20.10 21.93 14.48
N GLU A 54 -20.78 22.54 13.50
CA GLU A 54 -21.35 21.84 12.36
C GLU A 54 -20.28 21.17 11.47
N ALA A 55 -19.18 21.88 11.20
CA ALA A 55 -18.07 21.35 10.42
C ALA A 55 -17.36 20.18 11.14
N LYS A 56 -17.22 20.25 12.47
CA LYS A 56 -16.71 19.14 13.28
C LYS A 56 -17.62 17.92 13.22
N ALA A 57 -18.93 18.11 13.34
CA ALA A 57 -19.91 17.04 13.24
C ALA A 57 -19.89 16.39 11.85
N ALA A 58 -19.84 17.20 10.78
CA ALA A 58 -19.73 16.72 9.41
C ALA A 58 -18.44 15.95 9.16
N ALA A 59 -17.30 16.41 9.68
CA ALA A 59 -16.02 15.73 9.57
C ALA A 59 -16.02 14.37 10.29
N LEU A 60 -16.54 14.30 11.52
CA LEU A 60 -16.68 13.04 12.27
C LEU A 60 -17.59 12.05 11.55
N LEU A 61 -18.74 12.52 11.05
CA LEU A 61 -19.65 11.69 10.27
C LEU A 61 -18.97 11.18 8.99
N GLY A 62 -18.25 12.05 8.27
CA GLY A 62 -17.48 11.69 7.09
C GLY A 62 -16.40 10.64 7.37
N THR A 63 -15.70 10.74 8.50
CA THR A 63 -14.73 9.72 8.94
C THR A 63 -15.42 8.38 9.20
N VAL A 64 -16.56 8.37 9.91
CA VAL A 64 -17.33 7.13 10.16
C VAL A 64 -17.79 6.50 8.84
N VAL A 65 -18.36 7.28 7.93
CA VAL A 65 -18.80 6.80 6.61
C VAL A 65 -17.62 6.23 5.82
N THR A 66 -16.46 6.90 5.85
CA THR A 66 -15.24 6.43 5.17
C THR A 66 -14.75 5.11 5.74
N VAL A 67 -14.66 4.98 7.06
CA VAL A 67 -14.26 3.73 7.74
C VAL A 67 -15.22 2.59 7.42
N LEU A 68 -16.53 2.84 7.47
CA LEU A 68 -17.53 1.83 7.13
C LEU A 68 -17.43 1.41 5.65
N THR A 69 -17.24 2.38 4.75
CA THR A 69 -17.03 2.10 3.31
C THR A 69 -15.78 1.26 3.09
N LEU A 70 -14.66 1.61 3.74
CA LEU A 70 -13.42 0.85 3.66
C LEU A 70 -13.55 -0.56 4.26
N ALA A 71 -14.32 -0.71 5.34
CA ALA A 71 -14.65 -2.01 5.90
C ALA A 71 -15.45 -2.88 4.92
N GLN A 72 -16.42 -2.30 4.21
CA GLN A 72 -17.18 -3.01 3.17
C GLN A 72 -16.30 -3.38 1.97
N LEU A 73 -15.45 -2.47 1.50
CA LEU A 73 -14.49 -2.77 0.43
C LEU A 73 -13.52 -3.89 0.84
N THR A 74 -13.08 -3.89 2.10
CA THR A 74 -12.24 -4.95 2.66
C THR A 74 -12.97 -6.29 2.71
N ALA A 75 -14.26 -6.30 3.08
CA ALA A 75 -15.08 -7.51 3.04
C ALA A 75 -15.22 -8.05 1.60
N LEU A 76 -15.45 -7.17 0.62
CA LEU A 76 -15.53 -7.52 -0.81
C LEU A 76 -14.18 -7.99 -1.40
N ALA A 77 -13.07 -7.45 -0.89
CA ALA A 77 -11.72 -7.86 -1.33
C ALA A 77 -11.24 -9.15 -0.66
N ARG A 78 -11.88 -9.60 0.43
CA ARG A 78 -11.42 -10.74 1.24
C ARG A 78 -11.23 -12.03 0.46
N PRO A 79 -12.15 -12.49 -0.41
CA PRO A 79 -11.93 -13.70 -1.19
C PRO A 79 -10.68 -13.60 -2.08
N ARG A 80 -10.36 -12.40 -2.58
CA ARG A 80 -9.14 -12.15 -3.37
C ARG A 80 -7.89 -12.27 -2.52
N PHE A 81 -7.89 -11.67 -1.32
CA PHE A 81 -6.77 -11.83 -0.38
C PHE A 81 -6.57 -13.30 -0.02
N THR A 82 -7.64 -14.03 0.29
CA THR A 82 -7.58 -15.46 0.55
C THR A 82 -6.99 -16.22 -0.64
N GLY A 83 -7.42 -15.94 -1.87
CA GLY A 83 -6.87 -16.56 -3.08
C GLY A 83 -5.38 -16.30 -3.28
N LEU A 84 -4.94 -15.04 -3.09
CA LEU A 84 -3.53 -14.67 -3.13
C LEU A 84 -2.72 -15.41 -2.05
N LEU A 85 -3.26 -15.53 -0.83
CA LEU A 85 -2.60 -16.25 0.25
C LEU A 85 -2.55 -17.76 0.00
N GLN A 86 -3.52 -18.34 -0.71
CA GLN A 86 -3.49 -19.74 -1.13
C GLN A 86 -2.45 -20.00 -2.23
N GLY A 87 -2.09 -18.97 -3.00
CA GLY A 87 -1.13 -19.06 -4.11
C GLY A 87 -1.76 -18.97 -5.50
N HIS A 88 -3.01 -18.52 -5.60
CA HIS A 88 -3.69 -18.27 -6.88
C HIS A 88 -3.17 -16.98 -7.51
N TRP A 89 -1.94 -17.03 -8.03
CA TRP A 89 -1.24 -15.90 -8.63
C TRP A 89 -1.34 -15.86 -10.16
N SER A 90 -2.19 -16.67 -10.79
CA SER A 90 -2.24 -16.83 -12.26
C SER A 90 -2.48 -15.51 -13.01
N GLY A 91 -3.30 -14.60 -12.47
CA GLY A 91 -3.53 -13.31 -13.11
C GLY A 91 -2.55 -12.19 -12.73
N LEU A 92 -1.43 -12.49 -12.05
CA LEU A 92 -0.34 -11.54 -11.84
C LEU A 92 0.76 -11.75 -12.89
N PRO A 93 1.46 -10.70 -13.34
CA PRO A 93 2.57 -10.84 -14.27
C PRO A 93 3.68 -11.73 -13.67
N GLY A 94 3.99 -12.84 -14.34
CA GLY A 94 4.94 -13.85 -13.85
C GLY A 94 4.44 -14.70 -12.68
N GLY A 95 3.18 -14.53 -12.26
CA GLY A 95 2.62 -15.21 -11.10
C GLY A 95 2.47 -16.72 -11.27
N ALA A 96 2.20 -17.21 -12.49
CA ALA A 96 2.21 -18.63 -12.80
C ALA A 96 3.58 -19.30 -12.54
N LEU A 97 4.67 -18.62 -12.90
CA LEU A 97 6.03 -19.09 -12.63
C LEU A 97 6.34 -19.11 -11.13
N LEU A 98 5.93 -18.06 -10.41
CA LEU A 98 6.07 -18.00 -8.95
C LEU A 98 5.26 -19.11 -8.26
N ALA A 99 4.03 -19.36 -8.71
CA ALA A 99 3.18 -20.41 -8.19
C ALA A 99 3.81 -21.78 -8.44
N ALA A 100 4.31 -22.04 -9.66
CA ALA A 100 5.02 -23.28 -9.98
C ALA A 100 6.27 -23.48 -9.13
N ARG A 101 7.10 -22.43 -8.93
CA ARG A 101 8.27 -22.47 -8.05
C ARG A 101 7.89 -22.74 -6.59
N GLY A 102 6.85 -22.08 -6.09
CA GLY A 102 6.32 -22.28 -4.75
C GLY A 102 5.82 -23.71 -4.54
N ALA A 103 5.07 -24.26 -5.50
CA ALA A 103 4.54 -25.61 -5.42
C ALA A 103 5.67 -26.65 -5.44
N ARG A 104 6.70 -26.47 -6.28
CA ARG A 104 7.91 -27.30 -6.26
C ARG A 104 8.57 -27.28 -4.88
N ARG A 105 8.84 -26.09 -4.33
CA ARG A 105 9.42 -25.94 -2.99
C ARG A 105 8.59 -26.64 -1.92
N GLN A 106 7.26 -26.54 -1.96
CA GLN A 106 6.39 -27.20 -0.98
C GLN A 106 6.39 -28.73 -1.13
N ARG A 107 6.43 -29.26 -2.36
CA ARG A 107 6.58 -30.69 -2.61
C ARG A 107 7.92 -31.21 -2.08
N ASP A 108 8.99 -30.48 -2.33
CA ASP A 108 10.33 -30.84 -1.84
C ASP A 108 10.36 -30.86 -0.31
N LEU A 109 9.86 -29.80 0.34
CA LEU A 109 9.75 -29.72 1.81
C LEU A 109 8.93 -30.89 2.40
N ARG A 110 7.86 -31.28 1.72
CA ARG A 110 7.02 -32.42 2.12
C ARG A 110 7.79 -33.73 2.04
N ARG A 111 8.52 -33.96 0.94
CA ARG A 111 9.34 -35.16 0.74
C ARG A 111 10.49 -35.25 1.73
N SER A 112 11.06 -34.12 2.14
CA SER A 112 12.17 -34.06 3.10
C SER A 112 11.77 -34.37 4.54
N ARG A 113 10.48 -34.40 4.90
CA ARG A 113 10.02 -34.64 6.28
C ARG A 113 9.41 -36.05 6.42
N PRO A 114 10.05 -36.99 7.14
CA PRO A 114 9.47 -38.30 7.44
C PRO A 114 8.13 -38.12 8.19
N GLY A 115 7.06 -38.75 7.70
CA GLY A 115 5.70 -38.56 8.23
C GLY A 115 4.92 -37.39 7.62
N GLY A 116 5.53 -36.61 6.73
CA GLY A 116 4.87 -35.52 5.99
C GLY A 116 4.37 -34.37 6.88
N PHE A 117 3.35 -33.67 6.38
CA PHE A 117 2.61 -32.65 7.13
C PHE A 117 1.16 -33.12 7.25
N PRO A 118 0.66 -33.44 8.46
CA PRO A 118 -0.69 -33.99 8.64
C PRO A 118 -1.80 -33.09 8.08
N ASP A 119 -1.55 -31.77 8.06
CA ASP A 119 -2.51 -30.79 7.57
C ASP A 119 -2.48 -30.57 6.06
N HIS A 120 -1.49 -31.13 5.35
CA HIS A 120 -1.32 -30.91 3.91
C HIS A 120 -2.01 -32.00 3.07
N PRO A 121 -2.20 -31.79 1.75
CA PRO A 121 -2.74 -32.80 0.86
C PRO A 121 -1.82 -34.02 0.80
N VAL A 122 -2.41 -35.22 0.74
CA VAL A 122 -1.67 -36.48 0.60
C VAL A 122 -1.17 -36.69 -0.84
N ASP A 123 -1.85 -36.13 -1.84
CA ASP A 123 -1.42 -36.19 -3.23
C ASP A 123 -0.49 -35.02 -3.57
N ASP A 124 0.70 -35.32 -4.12
CA ASP A 124 1.68 -34.33 -4.57
C ASP A 124 1.12 -33.43 -5.70
N ALA A 125 0.18 -33.95 -6.49
CA ALA A 125 -0.50 -33.19 -7.55
C ALA A 125 -1.36 -32.06 -6.96
N LEU A 126 -1.87 -32.24 -5.74
CA LEU A 126 -2.76 -31.30 -5.05
C LEU A 126 -2.01 -30.29 -4.17
N VAL A 127 -0.67 -30.38 -4.08
CA VAL A 127 0.15 -29.44 -3.32
C VAL A 127 0.11 -28.05 -3.96
N MET A 128 -0.32 -27.07 -3.17
CA MET A 128 -0.39 -25.65 -3.50
C MET A 128 0.93 -24.91 -3.25
N PRO A 129 1.11 -23.70 -3.82
CA PRO A 129 2.36 -22.94 -3.74
C PRO A 129 2.72 -22.44 -2.32
N THR A 130 1.73 -22.35 -1.44
CA THR A 130 1.86 -21.74 -0.11
C THR A 130 1.49 -22.73 0.99
N ARG A 131 2.01 -22.51 2.19
CA ARG A 131 1.62 -23.29 3.38
C ARG A 131 0.13 -23.08 3.70
N PHE A 132 -0.34 -21.83 3.60
CA PHE A 132 -1.76 -21.51 3.83
C PHE A 132 -2.69 -22.27 2.89
N GLY A 133 -2.40 -22.27 1.59
CA GLY A 133 -3.15 -23.04 0.60
C GLY A 133 -3.09 -24.54 0.85
N ASN A 134 -1.93 -25.07 1.21
CA ASN A 134 -1.78 -26.49 1.54
C ASN A 134 -2.63 -26.92 2.74
N VAL A 135 -2.70 -26.11 3.80
CA VAL A 135 -3.52 -26.43 4.98
C VAL A 135 -5.01 -26.47 4.63
N LEU A 136 -5.51 -25.48 3.87
CA LEU A 136 -6.92 -25.45 3.45
C LEU A 136 -7.23 -26.58 2.47
N ARG A 137 -6.40 -26.77 1.43
CA ARG A 137 -6.56 -27.85 0.46
C ARG A 137 -6.49 -29.21 1.12
N GLY A 138 -5.62 -29.39 2.12
CA GLY A 138 -5.53 -30.62 2.90
C GLY A 138 -6.78 -30.91 3.72
N ALA A 139 -7.54 -29.90 4.14
CA ALA A 139 -8.84 -30.10 4.79
C ALA A 139 -9.94 -30.43 3.76
N GLU A 140 -9.96 -29.74 2.61
CA GLU A 140 -10.92 -29.96 1.52
C GLU A 140 -10.86 -31.39 0.94
N VAL A 141 -9.65 -31.96 0.79
CA VAL A 141 -9.45 -33.28 0.17
C VAL A 141 -9.61 -34.44 1.14
N HIS A 142 -9.64 -34.17 2.45
CA HIS A 142 -9.72 -35.21 3.48
C HIS A 142 -10.98 -36.10 3.35
N PRO A 143 -12.20 -35.55 3.18
CA PRO A 143 -13.40 -36.37 3.01
C PRO A 143 -13.36 -37.21 1.74
N ARG A 144 -12.76 -36.69 0.67
CA ARG A 144 -12.66 -37.38 -0.63
C ARG A 144 -11.73 -38.58 -0.55
N GLY A 145 -10.57 -38.42 0.09
CA GLY A 145 -9.60 -39.50 0.26
C GLY A 145 -10.12 -40.63 1.14
N ARG A 146 -10.84 -40.31 2.21
CA ARG A 146 -11.33 -41.29 3.19
C ARG A 146 -12.68 -41.88 2.79
N TYR A 147 -13.69 -41.03 2.66
CA TYR A 147 -15.10 -41.44 2.51
C TYR A 147 -15.63 -41.34 1.08
N ARG A 148 -14.81 -40.86 0.12
CA ARG A 148 -15.25 -40.57 -1.26
C ARG A 148 -16.35 -39.52 -1.35
N ILE A 149 -16.34 -38.60 -0.39
CA ILE A 149 -17.23 -37.44 -0.36
C ILE A 149 -16.47 -36.24 -0.93
N ASP A 150 -17.02 -35.54 -1.92
CA ASP A 150 -16.50 -34.22 -2.26
C ASP A 150 -16.86 -33.23 -1.15
N GLY A 151 -15.85 -32.79 -0.40
CA GLY A 151 -16.04 -31.91 0.75
C GLY A 151 -16.67 -30.57 0.36
N VAL A 152 -16.38 -30.04 -0.83
CA VAL A 152 -16.91 -28.74 -1.27
C VAL A 152 -18.38 -28.86 -1.68
N THR A 153 -18.73 -29.92 -2.41
CA THR A 153 -20.11 -30.18 -2.85
C THR A 153 -21.02 -30.56 -1.68
N ALA A 154 -20.50 -31.34 -0.73
CA ALA A 154 -21.27 -31.81 0.42
C ALA A 154 -21.47 -30.74 1.51
N TRP A 155 -20.53 -29.78 1.65
CA TRP A 155 -20.52 -28.82 2.75
C TRP A 155 -21.83 -28.02 2.93
N PRO A 156 -22.47 -27.45 1.89
CA PRO A 156 -23.72 -26.70 2.04
C PRO A 156 -24.88 -27.53 2.60
N ARG A 157 -24.82 -28.87 2.46
CA ARG A 157 -25.83 -29.82 2.94
C ARG A 157 -25.49 -30.35 4.33
N LEU A 158 -24.20 -30.53 4.61
CA LEU A 158 -23.72 -30.92 5.92
C LEU A 158 -23.89 -29.80 6.96
N TYR A 159 -23.59 -28.55 6.60
CA TYR A 159 -23.57 -27.44 7.55
C TYR A 159 -24.90 -27.22 8.32
N PRO A 160 -26.09 -27.29 7.68
CA PRO A 160 -27.38 -27.15 8.36
C PRO A 160 -27.67 -28.25 9.41
N VAL A 161 -27.14 -29.47 9.22
CA VAL A 161 -27.38 -30.61 10.12
C VAL A 161 -26.36 -30.70 11.27
N LEU A 162 -25.36 -29.81 11.29
CA LEU A 162 -24.38 -29.77 12.37
C LEU A 162 -25.00 -29.24 13.67
N PRO A 163 -24.61 -29.80 14.84
CA PRO A 163 -25.05 -29.27 16.14
C PRO A 163 -24.67 -27.80 16.34
N ASP A 164 -25.51 -27.05 17.07
CA ASP A 164 -25.30 -25.61 17.30
C ASP A 164 -23.94 -25.27 17.92
N ALA A 165 -23.52 -26.04 18.93
CA ALA A 165 -22.21 -25.86 19.56
C ALA A 165 -21.06 -26.02 18.55
N PHE A 166 -21.19 -26.96 17.61
CA PHE A 166 -20.21 -27.17 16.55
C PHE A 166 -20.22 -26.01 15.54
N ARG A 167 -21.41 -25.56 15.11
CA ARG A 167 -21.56 -24.40 14.22
C ARG A 167 -20.96 -23.13 14.81
N GLN A 168 -21.13 -22.90 16.11
CA GLN A 168 -20.53 -21.77 16.82
C GLN A 168 -19.00 -21.87 16.85
N SER A 169 -18.46 -23.06 17.14
CA SER A 169 -17.01 -23.31 17.16
C SER A 169 -16.39 -23.11 15.77
N PHE A 170 -17.05 -23.63 14.74
CA PHE A 170 -16.65 -23.43 13.34
C PHE A 170 -16.74 -21.95 12.92
N ALA A 171 -17.82 -21.26 13.29
CA ALA A 171 -17.99 -19.85 13.01
C ALA A 171 -16.89 -19.00 13.67
N SER A 172 -16.48 -19.33 14.90
CA SER A 172 -15.38 -18.68 15.61
C SER A 172 -14.03 -18.91 14.91
N ALA A 173 -13.72 -20.15 14.50
CA ALA A 173 -12.51 -20.46 13.76
C ALA A 173 -12.46 -19.73 12.40
N ASN A 174 -13.59 -19.69 11.67
CA ASN A 174 -13.69 -18.91 10.44
C ASN A 174 -13.50 -17.40 10.70
N ALA A 175 -14.01 -16.87 11.81
CA ALA A 175 -13.81 -15.47 12.17
C ALA A 175 -12.33 -15.13 12.38
N GLY A 176 -11.61 -16.00 13.11
CA GLY A 176 -10.16 -15.85 13.33
C GLY A 176 -9.37 -15.91 12.02
N LEU A 177 -9.77 -16.81 11.12
CA LEU A 177 -9.20 -16.91 9.77
C LEU A 177 -9.41 -15.62 8.98
N GLU A 178 -10.65 -15.14 8.89
CA GLU A 178 -11.01 -13.91 8.19
C GLU A 178 -10.28 -12.68 8.73
N GLN A 179 -10.14 -12.59 10.05
CA GLN A 179 -9.42 -11.51 10.72
C GLN A 179 -7.93 -11.53 10.37
N ALA A 180 -7.29 -12.70 10.40
CA ALA A 180 -5.86 -12.83 10.08
C ALA A 180 -5.57 -12.49 8.60
N VAL A 181 -6.43 -12.93 7.69
CA VAL A 181 -6.37 -12.55 6.26
C VAL A 181 -6.52 -11.04 6.10
N THR A 182 -7.46 -10.43 6.84
CA THR A 182 -7.70 -8.98 6.82
C THR A 182 -6.47 -8.20 7.28
N PHE A 183 -5.84 -8.58 8.40
CA PHE A 183 -4.58 -7.96 8.86
C PHE A 183 -3.45 -8.10 7.84
N CYS A 184 -3.33 -9.28 7.23
CA CYS A 184 -2.32 -9.52 6.21
C CYS A 184 -2.50 -8.58 5.00
N GLY A 185 -3.74 -8.49 4.49
CA GLY A 185 -4.09 -7.63 3.37
C GLY A 185 -3.90 -6.15 3.69
N LEU A 186 -4.41 -5.66 4.83
CA LEU A 186 -4.27 -4.26 5.25
C LEU A 186 -2.81 -3.88 5.49
N GLY A 187 -2.00 -4.76 6.07
CA GLY A 187 -0.56 -4.53 6.26
C GLY A 187 0.18 -4.37 4.92
N ALA A 188 -0.12 -5.24 3.94
CA ALA A 188 0.45 -5.16 2.60
C ALA A 188 0.04 -3.86 1.89
N VAL A 189 -1.25 -3.50 1.95
CA VAL A 189 -1.76 -2.25 1.38
C VAL A 189 -1.15 -1.04 2.07
N PHE A 190 -0.99 -1.05 3.40
CA PHE A 190 -0.37 0.04 4.14
C PHE A 190 1.10 0.23 3.74
N GLY A 191 1.86 -0.85 3.59
CA GLY A 191 3.26 -0.77 3.18
C GLY A 191 3.44 -0.04 1.85
N VAL A 192 2.54 -0.30 0.89
CA VAL A 192 2.55 0.37 -0.43
C VAL A 192 2.01 1.80 -0.33
N VAL A 193 0.78 1.97 0.15
CA VAL A 193 0.09 3.28 0.17
C VAL A 193 0.76 4.25 1.13
N GLY A 194 1.05 3.80 2.35
CA GLY A 194 1.75 4.58 3.36
C GLY A 194 3.19 4.90 2.95
N GLY A 195 3.89 3.96 2.30
CA GLY A 195 5.22 4.18 1.73
C GLY A 195 5.21 5.26 0.65
N VAL A 196 4.25 5.23 -0.28
CA VAL A 196 4.08 6.25 -1.32
C VAL A 196 3.74 7.60 -0.71
N LEU A 197 2.76 7.67 0.20
CA LEU A 197 2.41 8.92 0.89
C LEU A 197 3.61 9.51 1.65
N ALA A 198 4.35 8.66 2.37
CA ALA A 198 5.55 9.09 3.06
C ALA A 198 6.64 9.60 2.11
N ALA A 199 6.75 9.05 0.89
CA ALA A 199 7.73 9.52 -0.09
C ALA A 199 7.44 10.94 -0.60
N PHE A 200 6.17 11.34 -0.62
CA PHE A 200 5.77 12.69 -0.99
C PHE A 200 5.76 13.68 0.18
N LEU A 201 5.44 13.21 1.40
CA LEU A 201 5.15 14.07 2.53
C LEU A 201 6.27 14.13 3.58
N LEU A 202 7.16 13.13 3.64
CA LEU A 202 8.19 13.02 4.67
C LEU A 202 9.59 12.87 4.06
N PRO A 203 10.65 13.31 4.76
CA PRO A 203 12.01 13.10 4.31
C PRO A 203 12.41 11.60 4.38
N PRO A 204 13.44 11.16 3.62
CA PRO A 204 14.09 9.88 3.88
C PRO A 204 14.53 9.80 5.35
N PRO A 205 14.32 8.67 6.09
CA PRO A 205 14.03 7.30 5.63
C PRO A 205 12.56 6.84 5.76
N TRP A 206 11.62 7.72 6.07
CA TRP A 206 10.24 7.36 6.42
C TRP A 206 9.47 6.49 5.40
N PRO A 207 9.68 6.62 4.07
CA PRO A 207 9.04 5.73 3.09
C PRO A 207 9.41 4.26 3.30
N LEU A 208 10.69 4.00 3.57
CA LEU A 208 11.19 2.65 3.84
C LEU A 208 10.68 2.11 5.18
N VAL A 209 10.54 2.98 6.18
CA VAL A 209 9.95 2.61 7.48
C VAL A 209 8.49 2.17 7.30
N CYS A 210 7.69 2.91 6.53
CA CYS A 210 6.29 2.53 6.26
C CYS A 210 6.20 1.20 5.50
N LEU A 211 7.04 1.02 4.48
CA LEU A 211 7.12 -0.23 3.72
C LEU A 211 7.51 -1.41 4.63
N ALA A 212 8.54 -1.24 5.47
CA ALA A 212 9.00 -2.26 6.40
C ALA A 212 7.95 -2.60 7.47
N ALA A 213 7.29 -1.59 8.03
CA ALA A 213 6.21 -1.77 9.01
C ALA A 213 5.02 -2.53 8.39
N GLY A 214 4.58 -2.12 7.20
CA GLY A 214 3.51 -2.82 6.46
C GLY A 214 3.88 -4.27 6.14
N ALA A 215 5.11 -4.51 5.68
CA ALA A 215 5.62 -5.85 5.41
C ALA A 215 5.69 -6.72 6.68
N ALA A 216 6.08 -6.14 7.82
CA ALA A 216 6.09 -6.83 9.12
C ALA A 216 4.68 -7.24 9.55
N VAL A 217 3.70 -6.33 9.47
CA VAL A 217 2.30 -6.63 9.77
C VAL A 217 1.75 -7.69 8.81
N ALA A 218 2.04 -7.59 7.52
CA ALA A 218 1.63 -8.58 6.53
C ALA A 218 2.20 -9.98 6.84
N ARG A 219 3.49 -10.05 7.23
CA ARG A 219 4.16 -11.30 7.61
C ARG A 219 3.55 -11.92 8.87
N LEU A 220 3.29 -11.11 9.90
CA LEU A 220 2.62 -11.58 11.12
C LEU A 220 1.20 -12.05 10.81
N GLY A 221 0.45 -11.30 10.00
CA GLY A 221 -0.88 -11.67 9.52
C GLY A 221 -0.89 -12.99 8.75
N TYR A 222 0.11 -13.24 7.89
CA TYR A 222 0.26 -14.51 7.20
C TYR A 222 0.52 -15.67 8.17
N GLY A 223 1.39 -15.49 9.16
CA GLY A 223 1.63 -16.48 10.21
C GLY A 223 0.36 -16.82 11.00
N ALA A 224 -0.38 -15.78 11.42
CA ALA A 224 -1.67 -15.93 12.08
C ALA A 224 -2.71 -16.62 11.18
N ALA A 225 -2.74 -16.30 9.88
CA ALA A 225 -3.66 -16.88 8.92
C ALA A 225 -3.42 -18.38 8.74
N VAL A 226 -2.15 -18.81 8.69
CA VAL A 226 -1.80 -20.23 8.64
C VAL A 226 -2.23 -20.95 9.93
N GLY A 227 -2.00 -20.35 11.11
CA GLY A 227 -2.46 -20.94 12.38
C GLY A 227 -3.98 -21.07 12.46
N ALA A 228 -4.70 -20.02 12.07
CA ALA A 228 -6.16 -20.02 12.02
C ALA A 228 -6.71 -21.01 10.97
N ALA A 229 -6.04 -21.14 9.83
CA ALA A 229 -6.40 -22.11 8.80
C ALA A 229 -6.26 -23.56 9.30
N THR A 230 -5.25 -23.86 10.13
CA THR A 230 -5.11 -25.19 10.74
C THR A 230 -6.29 -25.48 11.67
N ALA A 231 -6.66 -24.56 12.56
CA ALA A 231 -7.80 -24.74 13.47
C ALA A 231 -9.12 -24.90 12.69
N TYR A 232 -9.34 -24.05 11.69
CA TYR A 232 -10.48 -24.16 10.77
C TYR A 232 -10.50 -25.53 10.05
N GLY A 233 -9.38 -25.96 9.48
CA GLY A 233 -9.26 -27.21 8.75
C GLY A 233 -9.52 -28.44 9.62
N GLN A 234 -9.07 -28.44 10.88
CA GLN A 234 -9.33 -29.53 11.83
C GLN A 234 -10.82 -29.65 12.19
N LEU A 235 -11.52 -28.53 12.36
CA LEU A 235 -12.98 -28.55 12.53
C LEU A 235 -13.67 -29.02 11.25
N PHE A 236 -13.23 -28.56 10.08
CA PHE A 236 -13.79 -29.03 8.81
C PHE A 236 -13.65 -30.55 8.64
N ARG A 237 -12.47 -31.13 8.93
CA ARG A 237 -12.25 -32.59 8.92
C ARG A 237 -13.17 -33.30 9.91
N SER A 238 -13.19 -32.81 11.16
CA SER A 238 -14.03 -33.37 12.23
C SER A 238 -15.52 -33.37 11.86
N ALA A 239 -15.98 -32.36 11.12
CA ALA A 239 -17.38 -32.30 10.67
C ALA A 239 -17.75 -33.54 9.83
N PHE A 240 -16.88 -33.96 8.91
CA PHE A 240 -17.09 -35.17 8.12
C PHE A 240 -16.80 -36.45 8.90
N ASP A 241 -15.79 -36.44 9.77
CA ASP A 241 -15.43 -37.62 10.57
C ASP A 241 -16.53 -38.02 11.56
N VAL A 242 -17.28 -37.04 12.09
CA VAL A 242 -18.32 -37.26 13.10
C VAL A 242 -19.73 -37.21 12.50
N HIS A 243 -20.04 -36.19 11.69
CA HIS A 243 -21.43 -35.86 11.33
C HIS A 243 -21.87 -36.30 9.93
N ARG A 244 -21.01 -36.97 9.15
CA ARG A 244 -21.40 -37.43 7.79
C ARG A 244 -22.65 -38.33 7.82
N ARG A 245 -22.80 -39.20 8.82
CA ARG A 245 -23.96 -40.09 8.92
C ARG A 245 -25.24 -39.34 9.30
N THR A 246 -25.13 -38.31 10.13
CA THR A 246 -26.24 -37.41 10.46
C THR A 246 -26.83 -36.78 9.20
N LEU A 247 -25.98 -36.47 8.21
CA LEU A 247 -26.46 -35.98 6.91
C LEU A 247 -27.24 -37.06 6.14
N LEU A 248 -26.78 -38.31 6.11
CA LEU A 248 -27.52 -39.41 5.46
C LEU A 248 -28.88 -39.63 6.11
N GLU A 249 -28.93 -39.64 7.44
CA GLU A 249 -30.16 -39.76 8.22
C GLU A 249 -31.13 -38.61 7.95
N ALA A 250 -30.63 -37.36 7.91
CA ALA A 250 -31.44 -36.19 7.59
C ALA A 250 -31.99 -36.20 6.16
N MET A 251 -31.31 -36.87 5.22
CA MET A 251 -31.80 -37.09 3.86
C MET A 251 -32.76 -38.29 3.74
N GLY A 252 -33.03 -38.99 4.84
CA GLY A 252 -33.88 -40.18 4.87
C GLY A 252 -33.25 -41.41 4.22
N LEU A 253 -31.92 -41.44 4.06
CA LEU A 253 -31.22 -42.58 3.46
C LEU A 253 -30.92 -43.63 4.51
N HIS A 254 -30.95 -44.90 4.09
CA HIS A 254 -30.62 -46.01 4.96
C HIS A 254 -29.11 -46.03 5.29
N PRO A 255 -28.75 -46.43 6.53
CA PRO A 255 -27.36 -46.58 6.91
C PRO A 255 -26.73 -47.72 6.09
N ALA A 256 -25.56 -47.45 5.51
CA ALA A 256 -24.81 -48.47 4.79
C ALA A 256 -24.33 -49.57 5.76
N PRO A 257 -24.40 -50.85 5.35
CA PRO A 257 -24.05 -51.99 6.23
C PRO A 257 -22.56 -52.11 6.50
N ASP A 258 -21.72 -51.60 5.59
CA ASP A 258 -20.27 -51.63 5.71
C ASP A 258 -19.63 -50.36 5.11
N TYR A 259 -18.33 -50.21 5.35
CA TYR A 259 -17.56 -49.05 4.90
C TYR A 259 -17.48 -48.91 3.36
N ALA A 260 -17.42 -50.02 2.62
CA ALA A 260 -17.35 -49.98 1.17
C ALA A 260 -18.70 -49.56 0.56
N ALA A 261 -19.81 -50.01 1.15
CA ALA A 261 -21.16 -49.59 0.83
C ALA A 261 -21.38 -48.12 1.17
N GLU A 262 -20.88 -47.64 2.31
CA GLU A 262 -20.94 -46.21 2.69
C GLU A 262 -20.24 -45.36 1.62
N ARG A 263 -19.03 -45.76 1.19
CA ARG A 263 -18.29 -45.05 0.13
C ARG A 263 -19.03 -45.04 -1.21
N ARG A 264 -19.65 -46.15 -1.62
CA ARG A 264 -20.46 -46.20 -2.86
C ARG A 264 -21.70 -45.30 -2.77
N GLN A 265 -22.34 -45.26 -1.60
CA GLN A 265 -23.49 -44.39 -1.35
C GLN A 265 -23.10 -42.91 -1.45
N TRP A 266 -21.94 -42.53 -0.90
CA TRP A 266 -21.40 -41.18 -1.04
C TRP A 266 -20.99 -40.83 -2.48
N GLU A 267 -20.38 -41.75 -3.22
CA GLU A 267 -20.06 -41.54 -4.64
C GLU A 267 -21.34 -41.33 -5.48
N ALA A 268 -22.40 -42.09 -5.20
CA ALA A 268 -23.70 -41.91 -5.83
C ALA A 268 -24.33 -40.54 -5.51
N LEU A 269 -24.20 -40.06 -4.27
CA LEU A 269 -24.64 -38.72 -3.87
C LEU A 269 -23.84 -37.60 -4.52
N ASP A 270 -22.51 -37.76 -4.61
CA ASP A 270 -21.65 -36.78 -5.26
C ASP A 270 -22.02 -36.64 -6.74
N GLN A 271 -22.24 -37.75 -7.43
CA GLN A 271 -22.73 -37.76 -8.81
C GLN A 271 -24.12 -37.09 -8.92
N LEU A 272 -25.06 -37.44 -8.03
CA LEU A 272 -26.38 -36.82 -8.02
C LEU A 272 -26.31 -35.30 -7.88
N TRP A 273 -25.44 -34.79 -7.01
CA TRP A 273 -25.31 -33.36 -6.76
C TRP A 273 -24.54 -32.63 -7.85
N ALA A 274 -23.55 -33.26 -8.47
CA ALA A 274 -22.74 -32.67 -9.51
C ALA A 274 -23.43 -32.69 -10.89
N GLU A 275 -24.09 -33.80 -11.22
CA GLU A 275 -24.65 -34.07 -12.56
C GLU A 275 -26.19 -33.98 -12.59
N GLY A 276 -26.85 -34.00 -11.43
CA GLY A 276 -28.31 -34.03 -11.33
C GLY A 276 -28.92 -35.41 -11.60
N THR A 277 -28.10 -36.43 -11.87
CA THR A 277 -28.52 -37.80 -12.19
C THR A 277 -27.62 -38.83 -11.53
N VAL A 278 -28.12 -40.07 -11.39
CA VAL A 278 -27.35 -41.21 -10.90
C VAL A 278 -27.52 -42.37 -11.88
N ASP A 279 -26.42 -43.04 -12.21
CA ASP A 279 -26.48 -44.23 -13.05
C ASP A 279 -27.31 -45.33 -12.39
N SER A 280 -28.00 -46.16 -13.20
CA SER A 280 -28.86 -47.25 -12.72
C SER A 280 -28.17 -48.16 -11.70
N ASP A 281 -26.88 -48.40 -11.90
CA ASP A 281 -26.07 -49.29 -11.07
C ASP A 281 -25.81 -48.68 -9.69
N ARG A 282 -25.71 -47.35 -9.62
CA ARG A 282 -25.46 -46.57 -8.39
C ARG A 282 -26.73 -46.14 -7.68
N ALA A 283 -27.87 -46.11 -8.37
CA ALA A 283 -29.18 -45.77 -7.79
C ALA A 283 -29.57 -46.73 -6.64
N SER A 284 -29.16 -48.00 -6.75
CA SER A 284 -29.31 -49.01 -5.71
C SER A 284 -28.65 -48.62 -4.38
N ALA A 285 -27.52 -47.91 -4.43
CA ALA A 285 -26.81 -47.45 -3.24
C ALA A 285 -27.57 -46.36 -2.47
N LEU A 286 -28.53 -45.69 -3.12
CA LEU A 286 -29.42 -44.70 -2.51
C LEU A 286 -30.75 -45.31 -2.04
N GLY A 287 -30.94 -46.63 -2.18
CA GLY A 287 -32.19 -47.31 -1.82
C GLY A 287 -33.27 -47.23 -2.90
N TYR A 288 -32.98 -46.67 -4.08
CA TYR A 288 -33.90 -46.75 -5.22
C TYR A 288 -33.85 -48.14 -5.84
N ALA A 289 -35.02 -48.70 -6.15
CA ALA A 289 -35.09 -49.94 -6.91
C ALA A 289 -34.38 -49.77 -8.26
N PRO A 290 -33.63 -50.78 -8.75
CA PRO A 290 -33.05 -50.74 -10.08
C PRO A 290 -34.15 -50.45 -11.10
N PHE A 291 -33.88 -49.54 -12.04
CA PHE A 291 -34.83 -49.31 -13.13
C PHE A 291 -35.04 -50.63 -13.87
N PRO A 292 -36.28 -51.12 -14.07
CA PRO A 292 -36.50 -52.38 -14.77
C PRO A 292 -35.89 -52.31 -16.17
N ALA A 293 -35.05 -53.30 -16.49
CA ALA A 293 -34.18 -53.32 -17.68
C ALA A 293 -34.91 -53.23 -19.05
N GLY A 294 -36.24 -53.19 -19.07
CA GLY A 294 -37.06 -53.06 -20.27
C GLY A 294 -37.73 -51.70 -20.48
N ARG A 295 -37.52 -50.71 -19.60
CA ARG A 295 -38.12 -49.37 -19.72
C ARG A 295 -37.05 -48.28 -19.57
N ALA A 296 -35.89 -48.42 -20.20
CA ALA A 296 -34.98 -47.28 -20.29
C ALA A 296 -35.76 -46.10 -20.92
N PRO A 297 -35.74 -44.88 -20.34
CA PRO A 297 -36.20 -43.72 -21.08
C PRO A 297 -35.41 -43.68 -22.39
N ASP A 298 -36.13 -43.44 -23.47
CA ASP A 298 -35.65 -43.48 -24.85
C ASP A 298 -34.33 -42.71 -25.00
N ARG A 299 -33.19 -43.41 -24.86
CA ARG A 299 -31.84 -42.85 -25.12
C ARG A 299 -31.66 -42.52 -26.61
N THR A 300 -32.65 -42.90 -27.41
CA THR A 300 -32.83 -42.63 -28.84
C THR A 300 -33.44 -41.25 -29.13
N ALA A 301 -33.83 -40.48 -28.11
CA ALA A 301 -33.86 -39.03 -28.26
C ALA A 301 -32.41 -38.58 -28.50
N THR A 302 -32.07 -38.46 -29.79
CA THR A 302 -30.76 -38.12 -30.34
C THR A 302 -30.05 -37.17 -29.41
N ARG A 303 -29.09 -37.68 -28.62
CA ARG A 303 -28.10 -36.82 -27.98
C ARG A 303 -27.49 -36.06 -29.17
N PRO A 304 -27.68 -34.73 -29.29
CA PRO A 304 -26.98 -34.00 -30.34
C PRO A 304 -25.51 -34.41 -30.22
N ALA A 305 -24.88 -34.72 -31.36
CA ALA A 305 -23.51 -35.21 -31.42
C ALA A 305 -22.67 -34.41 -30.41
N PRO A 306 -21.83 -35.07 -29.58
CA PRO A 306 -21.05 -34.35 -28.60
C PRO A 306 -20.31 -33.26 -29.35
N GLU A 307 -20.74 -32.02 -29.12
CA GLU A 307 -20.01 -30.85 -29.55
C GLU A 307 -18.57 -31.10 -29.08
N PRO A 308 -17.56 -30.96 -29.96
CA PRO A 308 -16.18 -31.30 -29.64
C PRO A 308 -15.90 -30.77 -28.24
N ALA A 309 -15.55 -31.70 -27.33
CA ALA A 309 -15.54 -31.44 -25.91
C ALA A 309 -14.93 -30.06 -25.70
N PRO A 310 -15.66 -29.08 -25.11
CA PRO A 310 -15.01 -27.83 -24.75
C PRO A 310 -13.82 -28.26 -23.92
N GLU A 311 -12.62 -27.81 -24.33
CA GLU A 311 -11.36 -28.05 -23.62
C GLU A 311 -11.66 -28.10 -22.13
N PRO A 312 -11.16 -29.10 -21.38
CA PRO A 312 -11.54 -29.37 -20.01
C PRO A 312 -11.73 -28.04 -19.30
N ARG A 313 -13.00 -27.66 -19.07
CA ARG A 313 -13.33 -26.36 -18.51
C ARG A 313 -12.68 -26.40 -17.14
N HIS A 314 -11.51 -25.78 -17.05
CA HIS A 314 -10.87 -25.49 -15.79
C HIS A 314 -11.99 -24.89 -14.92
N PRO A 315 -12.15 -25.36 -13.66
CA PRO A 315 -13.15 -24.78 -12.76
C PRO A 315 -13.04 -23.27 -12.91
N PRO A 316 -14.16 -22.56 -13.18
CA PRO A 316 -14.17 -21.25 -13.82
C PRO A 316 -12.95 -20.50 -13.33
N GLU A 317 -11.95 -20.36 -14.21
CA GLU A 317 -10.72 -19.67 -13.87
C GLU A 317 -11.20 -18.39 -13.19
N ALA A 318 -10.92 -18.29 -11.87
CA ALA A 318 -11.52 -17.30 -11.01
C ALA A 318 -11.47 -15.99 -11.79
N ALA A 319 -12.66 -15.46 -12.14
CA ALA A 319 -12.86 -14.55 -13.27
C ALA A 319 -11.60 -13.73 -13.55
N PRO A 320 -11.00 -13.80 -14.77
CA PRO A 320 -9.68 -13.27 -15.05
C PRO A 320 -9.56 -11.92 -14.38
N LEU A 321 -8.59 -11.84 -13.47
CA LEU A 321 -8.34 -10.70 -12.60
C LEU A 321 -8.60 -9.42 -13.40
N HIS A 322 -9.78 -8.79 -13.24
CA HIS A 322 -9.97 -7.46 -13.77
C HIS A 322 -8.96 -6.61 -12.99
N PRO A 323 -7.90 -6.13 -13.66
CA PRO A 323 -6.76 -5.54 -12.96
C PRO A 323 -7.13 -4.21 -12.28
N GLY A 324 -8.39 -3.77 -12.39
CA GLY A 324 -8.86 -2.46 -11.96
C GLY A 324 -9.32 -2.35 -10.50
N ILE A 325 -9.76 -3.39 -9.79
CA ILE A 325 -10.47 -3.17 -8.50
C ILE A 325 -9.51 -2.95 -7.32
N VAL A 326 -8.37 -3.67 -7.27
CA VAL A 326 -7.34 -3.46 -6.24
C VAL A 326 -6.67 -2.08 -6.39
N PRO A 327 -6.26 -1.65 -7.59
CA PRO A 327 -5.78 -0.28 -7.76
C PRO A 327 -6.90 0.74 -7.61
N ALA A 328 -8.17 0.45 -7.92
CA ALA A 328 -9.27 1.41 -7.69
C ALA A 328 -9.59 1.64 -6.21
N ALA A 329 -9.56 0.59 -5.36
CA ALA A 329 -9.74 0.75 -3.92
C ALA A 329 -8.52 1.46 -3.29
N ALA A 330 -7.31 1.11 -3.73
CA ALA A 330 -6.10 1.82 -3.32
C ALA A 330 -6.08 3.27 -3.84
N LEU A 331 -6.52 3.55 -5.08
CA LEU A 331 -6.69 4.89 -5.63
C LEU A 331 -7.79 5.65 -4.92
N ALA A 332 -8.89 5.02 -4.51
CA ALA A 332 -9.96 5.70 -3.77
C ALA A 332 -9.50 6.05 -2.35
N VAL A 333 -8.72 5.18 -1.71
CA VAL A 333 -8.08 5.47 -0.41
C VAL A 333 -6.99 6.53 -0.56
N LEU A 334 -6.17 6.46 -1.60
CA LEU A 334 -5.12 7.44 -1.90
C LEU A 334 -5.74 8.77 -2.30
N ALA A 335 -6.78 8.79 -3.14
CA ALA A 335 -7.53 9.98 -3.53
C ALA A 335 -8.28 10.56 -2.33
N GLY A 336 -8.91 9.72 -1.49
CA GLY A 336 -9.51 10.16 -0.23
C GLY A 336 -8.48 10.80 0.70
N ALA A 337 -7.33 10.15 0.90
CA ALA A 337 -6.23 10.68 1.70
C ALA A 337 -5.59 11.94 1.10
N LEU A 338 -5.46 12.02 -0.23
CA LEU A 338 -4.95 13.19 -0.95
C LEU A 338 -5.95 14.33 -1.00
N THR A 339 -7.25 14.06 -1.10
CA THR A 339 -8.31 15.07 -0.95
C THR A 339 -8.37 15.58 0.48
N ALA A 340 -8.23 14.70 1.48
CA ALA A 340 -8.10 15.10 2.87
C ALA A 340 -6.84 15.94 3.10
N ALA A 341 -5.69 15.57 2.51
CA ALA A 341 -4.44 16.33 2.57
C ALA A 341 -4.50 17.65 1.77
N GLY A 342 -5.25 17.69 0.67
CA GLY A 342 -5.49 18.87 -0.16
C GLY A 342 -6.45 19.86 0.48
N LEU A 343 -7.52 19.36 1.12
CA LEU A 343 -8.38 20.15 2.01
C LEU A 343 -7.65 20.57 3.30
N TRP A 344 -6.66 19.78 3.76
CA TRP A 344 -5.82 20.09 4.91
C TRP A 344 -4.63 20.99 4.62
N SER A 345 -4.30 21.26 3.35
CA SER A 345 -3.17 22.15 3.05
C SER A 345 -3.58 23.55 3.49
N PRO A 346 -3.04 24.09 4.60
CA PRO A 346 -3.35 25.46 4.95
C PRO A 346 -2.87 26.35 3.80
N PRO A 347 -3.56 27.46 3.50
CA PRO A 347 -2.99 28.46 2.61
C PRO A 347 -1.61 28.82 3.16
N ARG A 348 -0.55 28.53 2.39
CA ARG A 348 0.83 28.88 2.77
C ARG A 348 0.84 30.38 2.98
N GLU A 349 0.85 30.84 4.22
CA GLU A 349 0.97 32.25 4.50
C GLU A 349 2.32 32.73 3.93
N PRO A 350 2.32 33.71 3.01
CA PRO A 350 3.56 34.18 2.42
C PRO A 350 4.48 34.75 3.48
N VAL A 351 5.76 34.38 3.45
CA VAL A 351 6.79 35.00 4.30
C VAL A 351 7.00 36.43 3.83
N ARG A 352 6.86 37.40 4.73
CA ARG A 352 6.90 38.83 4.44
C ARG A 352 8.03 39.54 5.16
N ALA A 353 8.60 40.57 4.53
CA ALA A 353 9.61 41.42 5.14
C ALA A 353 9.00 42.32 6.25
N VAL A 354 9.66 42.38 7.41
CA VAL A 354 9.27 43.21 8.57
C VAL A 354 9.41 44.71 8.27
N GLY A 355 10.43 45.06 7.48
CA GLY A 355 10.78 46.43 7.10
C GLY A 355 11.36 46.49 5.69
N PRO A 356 11.78 47.67 5.22
CA PRO A 356 12.49 47.79 3.94
C PRO A 356 13.86 47.11 4.03
N LEU A 357 14.13 46.18 3.13
CA LEU A 357 15.40 45.46 3.03
C LEU A 357 16.11 45.88 1.73
N ALA A 358 17.39 46.25 1.85
CA ALA A 358 18.21 46.64 0.70
C ALA A 358 18.59 45.44 -0.18
N ALA A 359 18.93 45.70 -1.44
CA ALA A 359 19.54 44.67 -2.29
C ALA A 359 20.86 44.18 -1.64
N TYR A 360 21.09 42.87 -1.72
CA TYR A 360 22.24 42.17 -1.16
C TYR A 360 22.35 42.19 0.38
N HIS A 361 21.28 42.59 1.07
CA HIS A 361 21.17 42.43 2.53
C HIS A 361 21.04 40.95 2.89
N GLN A 362 21.84 40.50 3.87
CA GLN A 362 21.76 39.13 4.40
C GLN A 362 20.59 39.05 5.39
N ILE A 363 19.65 38.15 5.11
CA ILE A 363 18.42 37.98 5.88
C ILE A 363 18.73 37.44 7.28
N ALA A 364 18.40 38.22 8.30
CA ALA A 364 18.39 37.81 9.70
C ALA A 364 17.02 37.24 10.10
N ALA A 365 16.97 36.54 11.23
CA ALA A 365 15.72 35.98 11.77
C ALA A 365 14.67 37.05 12.09
N ASP A 366 15.11 38.26 12.40
CA ASP A 366 14.27 39.41 12.77
C ASP A 366 13.76 40.22 11.56
N ASP A 367 14.25 39.91 10.34
CA ASP A 367 13.87 40.63 9.12
C ASP A 367 12.57 40.10 8.49
N LEU A 368 12.11 38.91 8.91
CA LEU A 368 11.00 38.19 8.30
C LEU A 368 9.88 37.84 9.29
N ARG A 369 8.63 37.92 8.81
CA ARG A 369 7.42 37.40 9.50
C ARG A 369 6.74 36.35 8.64
N GLY A 370 6.13 35.37 9.29
CA GLY A 370 5.41 34.27 8.63
C GLY A 370 6.01 32.91 8.93
N VAL A 371 5.21 31.87 8.71
CA VAL A 371 5.56 30.47 8.94
C VAL A 371 6.59 30.03 7.89
N GLY A 372 7.73 29.48 8.32
CA GLY A 372 8.82 29.07 7.42
C GLY A 372 9.98 30.06 7.26
N ARG A 373 10.01 31.18 8.01
CA ARG A 373 11.09 32.18 7.96
C ARG A 373 12.50 31.62 8.20
N THR A 374 12.63 30.57 9.01
CA THR A 374 13.92 29.96 9.37
C THR A 374 14.66 29.35 8.18
N ALA A 375 13.93 28.90 7.14
CA ALA A 375 14.53 28.34 5.93
C ALA A 375 15.17 29.40 5.01
N LEU A 376 14.83 30.68 5.21
CA LEU A 376 15.33 31.81 4.41
C LEU A 376 16.46 32.58 5.11
N VAL A 377 16.70 32.34 6.40
CA VAL A 377 17.77 32.98 7.17
C VAL A 377 19.13 32.61 6.60
N GLY A 378 20.05 33.60 6.52
CA GLY A 378 21.41 33.42 6.00
C GLY A 378 21.54 33.53 4.49
N ARG A 379 20.42 33.58 3.74
CA ARG A 379 20.41 33.99 2.32
C ARG A 379 20.40 35.50 2.19
N TYR A 380 20.65 36.02 1.00
CA TYR A 380 20.61 37.46 0.71
C TYR A 380 19.67 37.80 -0.44
N LEU A 381 19.13 39.02 -0.43
CA LEU A 381 18.21 39.51 -1.46
C LEU A 381 18.95 39.88 -2.75
N LEU A 382 18.43 39.51 -3.92
CA LEU A 382 18.98 39.99 -5.20
C LEU A 382 18.39 41.35 -5.61
N ARG A 383 17.23 41.69 -5.07
CA ARG A 383 16.47 42.92 -5.34
C ARG A 383 15.99 43.53 -4.02
N PRO A 384 15.84 44.86 -3.94
CA PRO A 384 15.31 45.49 -2.74
C PRO A 384 13.86 45.06 -2.49
N ALA A 385 13.52 44.84 -1.22
CA ALA A 385 12.18 44.45 -0.80
C ALA A 385 11.57 45.55 0.10
N ALA A 386 10.37 46.01 -0.23
CA ALA A 386 9.64 46.97 0.59
C ALA A 386 9.07 46.30 1.86
N ARG A 387 8.67 47.12 2.85
CA ARG A 387 7.94 46.63 4.03
C ARG A 387 6.71 45.82 3.58
N ASN A 388 6.48 44.66 4.20
CA ASN A 388 5.42 43.71 3.88
C ASN A 388 5.47 43.07 2.48
N ALA A 389 6.55 43.27 1.71
CA ALA A 389 6.74 42.55 0.45
C ALA A 389 6.89 41.04 0.71
N GLU A 390 6.33 40.23 -0.19
CA GLU A 390 6.50 38.79 -0.19
C GLU A 390 7.95 38.44 -0.58
N VAL A 391 8.61 37.62 0.23
CA VAL A 391 9.99 37.19 -0.02
C VAL A 391 9.96 35.76 -0.54
N ARG A 392 10.27 35.59 -1.82
CA ARG A 392 10.30 34.28 -2.50
C ARG A 392 11.71 33.73 -2.59
N THR A 393 11.85 32.41 -2.53
CA THR A 393 13.15 31.73 -2.68
C THR A 393 13.84 32.01 -4.02
N ALA A 394 13.07 32.31 -5.08
CA ALA A 394 13.60 32.64 -6.41
C ALA A 394 14.33 33.99 -6.45
N ASP A 395 14.00 34.92 -5.55
CA ASP A 395 14.58 36.26 -5.49
C ASP A 395 15.78 36.35 -4.53
N LEU A 396 16.24 35.19 -4.02
CA LEU A 396 17.33 35.08 -3.05
C LEU A 396 18.56 34.41 -3.64
N GLY A 397 19.73 34.86 -3.19
CA GLY A 397 21.00 34.18 -3.40
C GLY A 397 21.17 32.92 -2.52
N PRO A 398 22.24 32.15 -2.74
CA PRO A 398 22.61 31.02 -1.89
C PRO A 398 22.86 31.46 -0.43
N ALA A 399 22.78 30.51 0.50
CA ALA A 399 23.07 30.77 1.91
C ALA A 399 24.57 31.06 2.11
N LEU A 400 24.87 32.11 2.86
CA LEU A 400 26.22 32.49 3.26
C LEU A 400 26.37 32.38 4.78
N PRO A 401 27.59 32.12 5.30
CA PRO A 401 27.85 32.19 6.74
C PRO A 401 27.45 33.56 7.31
N PRO A 402 26.98 33.62 8.57
CA PRO A 402 26.58 34.88 9.18
C PRO A 402 27.75 35.87 9.24
N GLY A 403 27.51 37.11 8.85
CA GLY A 403 28.51 38.18 8.88
C GLY A 403 29.48 38.18 7.69
N ARG A 404 29.37 37.23 6.74
CA ARG A 404 30.26 37.16 5.56
C ARG A 404 30.14 38.39 4.64
N LEU A 405 28.98 39.04 4.64
CA LEU A 405 28.70 40.28 3.91
C LEU A 405 28.95 41.55 4.74
N SER A 406 29.20 41.43 6.04
CA SER A 406 29.40 42.57 6.93
C SER A 406 30.72 43.27 6.61
N GLY A 407 30.68 44.59 6.41
CA GLY A 407 31.86 45.41 6.10
C GLY A 407 32.40 45.25 4.67
N ARG A 408 31.70 44.54 3.78
CA ARG A 408 32.04 44.46 2.35
C ARG A 408 31.27 45.51 1.53
N GLN A 409 31.91 46.11 0.54
CA GLN A 409 31.27 47.01 -0.41
C GLN A 409 30.87 46.26 -1.67
N VAL A 410 29.65 46.51 -2.16
CA VAL A 410 29.12 45.87 -3.37
C VAL A 410 29.48 46.73 -4.58
N PHE A 411 30.12 46.12 -5.58
CA PHE A 411 30.55 46.78 -6.81
C PHE A 411 30.19 45.94 -8.03
N LEU A 412 29.90 46.62 -9.15
CA LEU A 412 29.58 45.99 -10.43
C LEU A 412 30.85 45.98 -11.30
N LEU A 413 31.34 44.79 -11.63
CA LEU A 413 32.48 44.60 -12.52
C LEU A 413 32.01 44.13 -13.90
N SER A 414 32.52 44.77 -14.95
CA SER A 414 32.34 44.36 -16.35
C SER A 414 33.66 43.79 -16.88
N PRO A 415 33.93 42.49 -16.68
CA PRO A 415 35.22 41.91 -17.04
C PRO A 415 35.43 41.83 -18.57
N SER A 416 36.60 42.27 -19.01
CA SER A 416 37.05 42.27 -20.40
C SER A 416 37.83 40.98 -20.71
N GLY A 417 37.13 39.84 -20.87
CA GLY A 417 37.75 38.58 -21.31
C GLY A 417 36.91 37.31 -21.15
N PRO A 418 37.30 36.18 -21.80
CA PRO A 418 36.51 34.94 -21.88
C PRO A 418 36.44 34.10 -20.57
N GLY A 419 36.75 34.66 -19.41
CA GLY A 419 36.81 33.96 -18.12
C GLY A 419 35.53 34.00 -17.27
N THR A 420 34.47 34.65 -17.72
CA THR A 420 33.21 34.81 -16.96
C THR A 420 32.34 33.56 -16.87
N ALA A 421 32.58 32.57 -17.73
CA ALA A 421 31.70 31.41 -17.87
C ALA A 421 31.75 30.41 -16.68
N ALA A 422 32.76 30.49 -15.82
CA ALA A 422 32.99 29.54 -14.72
C ALA A 422 32.61 30.07 -13.32
N VAL A 423 31.92 31.22 -13.23
CA VAL A 423 31.64 31.90 -11.96
C VAL A 423 30.18 31.68 -11.53
N HIS A 424 29.97 31.19 -10.31
CA HIS A 424 28.64 30.95 -9.74
C HIS A 424 28.36 31.86 -8.53
N ARG A 425 27.08 32.15 -8.26
CA ARG A 425 26.67 32.93 -7.07
C ARG A 425 27.16 32.26 -5.80
N GLY A 426 27.68 33.05 -4.86
CA GLY A 426 28.25 32.57 -3.60
C GLY A 426 29.68 32.04 -3.69
N ALA A 427 30.29 31.99 -4.88
CA ALA A 427 31.70 31.63 -5.03
C ALA A 427 32.62 32.78 -4.60
N THR A 428 33.76 32.43 -4.01
CA THR A 428 34.87 33.36 -3.78
C THR A 428 35.80 33.31 -4.99
N VAL A 429 36.11 34.45 -5.57
CA VAL A 429 36.99 34.59 -6.75
C VAL A 429 38.15 35.53 -6.44
N THR A 430 39.22 35.39 -7.20
CA THR A 430 40.37 36.29 -7.19
C THR A 430 40.36 37.09 -8.48
N ALA A 431 40.40 38.42 -8.39
CA ALA A 431 40.57 39.25 -9.58
C ALA A 431 42.05 39.47 -9.88
N LEU A 432 42.43 39.26 -11.14
CA LEU A 432 43.74 39.57 -11.70
C LEU A 432 43.59 40.78 -12.62
N LEU A 433 44.24 41.88 -12.25
CA LEU A 433 44.37 43.07 -13.09
C LEU A 433 45.63 42.93 -13.94
N VAL A 434 45.48 42.80 -15.26
CA VAL A 434 46.60 42.71 -16.21
C VAL A 434 46.73 44.04 -16.96
N PRO A 435 47.69 44.90 -16.60
CA PRO A 435 47.87 46.19 -17.27
C PRO A 435 48.51 46.03 -18.66
N GLY A 436 48.10 46.88 -19.61
CA GLY A 436 48.48 46.78 -21.02
C GLY A 436 49.95 47.11 -21.38
N ARG A 437 50.81 47.49 -20.43
CA ARG A 437 52.23 47.80 -20.65
C ARG A 437 53.06 47.46 -19.41
N GLU A 438 53.99 46.50 -19.53
CA GLU A 438 55.16 46.14 -18.67
C GLU A 438 55.06 46.22 -17.12
N ALA A 439 53.88 46.44 -16.53
CA ALA A 439 53.68 46.45 -15.09
C ALA A 439 53.27 45.06 -14.57
N PRO A 440 53.69 44.67 -13.35
CA PRO A 440 53.30 43.40 -12.76
C PRO A 440 51.79 43.35 -12.51
N ALA A 441 51.17 42.19 -12.76
CA ALA A 441 49.75 41.96 -12.52
C ALA A 441 49.41 42.15 -11.04
N ARG A 442 48.31 42.87 -10.76
CA ARG A 442 47.82 43.05 -9.37
C ARG A 442 46.77 41.99 -9.07
N VAL A 443 46.89 41.37 -7.90
CA VAL A 443 46.03 40.29 -7.45
C VAL A 443 45.15 40.77 -6.30
N PHE A 444 43.84 40.65 -6.44
CA PHE A 444 42.86 40.99 -5.41
C PHE A 444 42.11 39.72 -4.99
N PRO A 445 42.53 39.06 -3.89
CA PRO A 445 41.89 37.84 -3.40
C PRO A 445 40.60 38.13 -2.60
N ASP A 446 39.82 37.08 -2.34
CA ASP A 446 38.63 37.08 -1.46
C ASP A 446 37.43 37.95 -1.92
N LEU A 447 37.23 38.08 -3.24
CA LEU A 447 36.05 38.73 -3.80
C LEU A 447 34.88 37.75 -3.80
N LEU A 448 33.74 38.13 -3.22
CA LEU A 448 32.56 37.26 -3.16
C LEU A 448 31.58 37.60 -4.27
N VAL A 449 31.15 36.61 -5.05
CA VAL A 449 30.19 36.80 -6.14
C VAL A 449 28.77 36.78 -5.61
N LEU A 450 28.05 37.89 -5.77
CA LEU A 450 26.66 38.04 -5.33
C LEU A 450 25.65 37.79 -6.45
N ASP A 451 25.98 38.21 -7.67
CA ASP A 451 25.10 38.03 -8.82
C ASP A 451 25.90 38.00 -10.12
N VAL A 452 25.38 37.28 -11.12
CA VAL A 452 25.97 37.19 -12.45
C VAL A 452 24.89 37.63 -13.43
N ARG A 453 25.13 38.73 -14.13
CA ARG A 453 24.24 39.31 -15.14
C ARG A 453 24.89 39.19 -16.51
N ALA A 454 24.10 39.31 -17.58
CA ALA A 454 24.62 39.24 -18.94
C ALA A 454 25.71 40.31 -19.15
N GLY A 455 26.99 39.90 -19.17
CA GLY A 455 28.14 40.78 -19.34
C GLY A 455 28.67 41.50 -18.09
N SER A 456 28.09 41.29 -16.90
CA SER A 456 28.58 41.93 -15.65
C SER A 456 28.42 41.03 -14.43
N VAL A 457 29.32 41.18 -13.45
CA VAL A 457 29.35 40.40 -12.21
C VAL A 457 29.27 41.36 -11.04
N VAL A 458 28.33 41.10 -10.11
CA VAL A 458 28.21 41.86 -8.86
C VAL A 458 29.08 41.18 -7.81
N LEU A 459 30.08 41.91 -7.32
CA LEU A 459 31.08 41.43 -6.37
C LEU A 459 30.97 42.18 -5.05
N ALA A 460 31.17 41.48 -3.93
CA ALA A 460 31.37 42.07 -2.62
C ALA A 460 32.86 42.05 -2.26
N VAL A 461 33.46 43.24 -2.22
CA VAL A 461 34.87 43.48 -1.90
C VAL A 461 35.02 43.72 -0.41
N GLY A 462 35.87 42.95 0.26
CA GLY A 462 36.28 43.19 1.65
C GLY A 462 37.77 43.53 1.74
N GLY A 463 38.23 43.95 2.92
CA GLY A 463 39.65 44.23 3.19
C GLY A 463 39.89 45.60 3.85
N PRO A 464 41.16 45.96 4.11
CA PRO A 464 41.54 47.20 4.79
C PRO A 464 41.32 48.47 3.93
N ASP A 465 41.26 48.35 2.60
CA ASP A 465 40.95 49.44 1.67
C ASP A 465 40.03 48.96 0.52
N PRO A 466 38.71 48.84 0.76
CA PRO A 466 37.76 48.40 -0.26
C PRO A 466 37.60 49.44 -1.38
N THR A 467 37.71 50.74 -1.06
CA THR A 467 37.55 51.84 -2.01
C THR A 467 38.70 51.88 -3.02
N GLY A 468 39.95 51.70 -2.56
CA GLY A 468 41.11 51.62 -3.44
C GLY A 468 41.09 50.39 -4.34
N THR A 469 40.58 49.26 -3.84
CA THR A 469 40.39 48.03 -4.63
C THR A 469 39.34 48.22 -5.73
N ILE A 470 38.22 48.88 -5.41
CA ILE A 470 37.18 49.21 -6.40
C ILE A 470 37.73 50.16 -7.46
N ALA A 471 38.43 51.22 -7.06
CA ALA A 471 39.01 52.20 -7.98
C ALA A 471 40.02 51.56 -8.97
N ALA A 472 40.82 50.59 -8.49
CA ALA A 472 41.76 49.84 -9.32
C ALA A 472 41.06 48.90 -10.32
N LEU A 473 39.93 48.30 -9.92
CA LEU A 473 39.15 47.39 -10.77
C LEU A 473 38.24 48.13 -11.77
N SER A 474 37.95 49.42 -11.55
CA SER A 474 37.16 50.28 -12.43
C SER A 474 37.98 51.06 -13.46
N GLY A 475 39.31 50.91 -13.49
CA GLY A 475 40.20 51.67 -14.38
C GLY A 475 39.97 51.34 -15.87
N ASP A 476 39.77 52.39 -16.68
CA ASP A 476 39.26 52.35 -18.07
C ASP A 476 40.24 51.79 -19.13
N GLY A 477 41.27 51.05 -18.74
CA GLY A 477 42.35 50.62 -19.65
C GLY A 477 42.99 49.26 -19.37
N ASP A 478 42.62 48.59 -18.27
CA ASP A 478 43.26 47.35 -17.83
C ASP A 478 42.32 46.14 -17.99
N GLY A 479 42.85 45.02 -18.49
CA GLY A 479 42.08 43.79 -18.66
C GLY A 479 41.88 43.08 -17.33
N VAL A 480 40.67 43.09 -16.78
CA VAL A 480 40.33 42.37 -15.54
C VAL A 480 39.90 40.94 -15.86
N ARG A 481 40.61 39.95 -15.30
CA ARG A 481 40.25 38.53 -15.37
C ARG A 481 39.86 38.00 -13.99
N LEU A 482 38.76 37.27 -13.91
CA LEU A 482 38.34 36.57 -12.70
C LEU A 482 38.85 35.14 -12.74
N VAL A 483 39.49 34.69 -11.66
CA VAL A 483 39.96 33.32 -11.49
C VAL A 483 39.27 32.71 -10.28
N SER A 484 38.66 31.54 -10.47
CA SER A 484 38.08 30.75 -9.39
C SER A 484 39.18 29.92 -8.72
N PRO A 485 39.22 29.79 -7.39
CA PRO A 485 40.18 28.93 -6.70
C PRO A 485 40.00 27.43 -7.01
N ALA A 486 38.95 27.05 -7.75
CA ALA A 486 38.62 25.67 -8.11
C ALA A 486 38.99 25.29 -9.57
N SER A 487 39.77 26.11 -10.28
CA SER A 487 40.21 25.87 -11.67
C SER A 487 41.72 25.93 -11.81
#